data_AF-A0A7Y5SDT5-F1
#
_entry.id   AF-A0A7Y5SDT5-F1
#
_cell.length_a   1.000
_cell.length_b   1.000
_cell.length_c   1.000
_cell.angle_alpha   90.00
_cell.angle_beta   90.00
_cell.angle_gamma   90.00
#
_symmetry.space_group_name_H-M   'P 1'
#
loop_
_entity.id
_entity.type
_entity.pdbx_description
1 polymer ?
#
loop_
_entity_poly.entity_id
_entity_poly.type
_entity_poly.pdbx_seq_one_letter_code
_entity_poly.pdbx_strand_id
1 'polypeptide(L)'
;MIPANTSVWVEHLRVGSPALAEALEEGLVINHPFVAGELACGNLANRAEVLSLLQSLAQAPLVPDAKALVFIESRALMGRGIGYIHVHLLASAALHADAKL
;
A
#
# COMPACT_ATOMS: atom_id res chain seq x y z
N MET A 1 1.12 12.74 4.13
CA MET A 1 0.84 11.30 4.25
C MET A 1 1.70 10.53 3.26
N ILE A 2 2.34 9.44 3.67
CA ILE A 2 3.26 8.63 2.87
C ILE A 2 2.59 7.27 2.62
N PRO A 3 2.31 6.89 1.36
CA PRO A 3 1.84 5.55 1.04
C PRO A 3 3.01 4.56 1.12
N ALA A 4 2.94 3.61 2.04
CA ALA A 4 3.90 2.51 2.14
C ALA A 4 3.40 1.31 1.33
N ASN A 5 4.20 0.86 0.36
CA ASN A 5 3.92 -0.35 -0.40
C ASN A 5 4.48 -1.60 0.31
N THR A 6 4.19 -2.78 -0.24
CA THR A 6 4.60 -4.06 0.36
C THR A 6 6.12 -4.19 0.52
N SER A 7 6.93 -3.69 -0.42
CA SER A 7 8.40 -3.73 -0.29
C SER A 7 8.91 -2.90 0.89
N VAL A 8 8.36 -1.70 1.11
CA VAL A 8 8.73 -0.83 2.23
C VAL A 8 8.41 -1.52 3.57
N TRP A 9 7.25 -2.17 3.66
CA TRP A 9 6.88 -2.95 4.83
C TRP A 9 7.78 -4.17 5.05
N VAL A 10 8.08 -4.93 3.99
CA VAL A 10 8.94 -6.12 4.10
C VAL A 10 10.34 -5.74 4.57
N GLU A 11 10.91 -4.64 4.06
CA GLU A 11 12.19 -4.12 4.52
C GLU A 11 12.13 -3.71 5.99
N HIS A 12 11.17 -2.87 6.37
CA HIS A 12 11.01 -2.42 7.75
C HIS A 12 10.82 -3.58 8.74
N LEU A 13 10.03 -4.60 8.38
CA LEU A 13 9.78 -5.75 9.24
C LEU A 13 11.00 -6.70 9.34
N ARG A 14 11.92 -6.67 8.38
CA ARG A 14 13.12 -7.52 8.39
C ARG A 14 14.31 -6.88 9.11
N VAL A 15 14.57 -5.61 8.83
CA VAL A 15 15.80 -4.93 9.27
C VAL A 15 15.54 -3.61 10.00
N GLY A 16 14.28 -3.15 10.04
CA GLY A 16 13.92 -1.82 10.53
C GLY A 16 14.18 -0.74 9.48
N SER A 17 13.30 0.25 9.43
CA SER A 17 13.49 1.48 8.64
C SER A 17 13.23 2.68 9.55
N PRO A 18 14.27 3.45 9.93
CA PRO A 18 14.11 4.61 10.81
C PRO A 18 13.13 5.65 10.24
N ALA A 19 13.21 5.91 8.94
CA ALA A 19 12.31 6.85 8.27
C ALA A 19 10.84 6.40 8.33
N LEU A 20 10.58 5.09 8.19
CA LEU A 20 9.21 4.58 8.34
C LEU A 20 8.76 4.60 9.79
N ALA A 21 9.65 4.31 10.75
CA ALA A 21 9.34 4.38 12.18
C ALA A 21 8.93 5.80 12.59
N GLU A 22 9.72 6.80 12.21
CA GLU A 22 9.41 8.22 12.45
C GLU A 22 8.07 8.62 11.82
N ALA A 23 7.84 8.24 10.55
CA ALA A 23 6.56 8.51 9.90
C ALA A 23 5.36 7.80 10.55
N LEU A 24 5.56 6.60 11.12
CA LEU A 24 4.53 5.87 11.87
C LEU A 24 4.21 6.59 13.20
N GLU A 25 5.22 7.05 13.92
CA GLU A 25 5.08 7.83 15.15
C GLU A 25 4.35 9.16 14.91
N GLU A 26 4.65 9.82 13.78
CA GLU A 26 3.97 11.05 13.36
C GLU A 26 2.56 10.82 12.76
N GLY A 27 2.12 9.57 12.63
CA GLY A 27 0.81 9.23 12.05
C GLY A 27 0.71 9.58 10.56
N LEU A 28 1.84 9.70 9.86
CA LEU A 28 1.91 10.09 8.46
C LEU A 28 1.76 8.91 7.50
N VAL A 29 1.76 7.67 7.98
CA VAL A 29 1.65 6.48 7.13
C VAL A 29 0.20 6.13 6.84
N ILE A 30 -0.11 5.91 5.57
CA ILE A 30 -1.36 5.27 5.13
C ILE A 30 -1.02 3.85 4.70
N ASN A 31 -1.82 2.89 5.17
CA ASN A 31 -1.78 1.52 4.69
C ASN A 31 -2.89 1.28 3.65
N HIS A 32 -2.65 0.38 2.68
CA HIS A 32 -3.70 -0.05 1.75
C HIS A 32 -4.13 -1.48 2.11
N PRO A 33 -5.43 -1.83 2.10
CA PRO A 33 -5.87 -3.18 2.50
C PRO A 33 -5.19 -4.32 1.71
N PHE A 34 -4.90 -4.11 0.42
CA PHE A 34 -4.15 -5.09 -0.38
C PHE A 34 -2.69 -5.25 0.04
N VAL A 35 -2.04 -4.21 0.56
CA VAL A 35 -0.68 -4.34 1.12
C VAL A 35 -0.71 -5.22 2.36
N ALA A 36 -1.68 -5.01 3.26
CA ALA A 36 -1.89 -5.89 4.41
C ALA A 36 -2.17 -7.34 3.98
N GLY A 37 -2.98 -7.53 2.93
CA GLY A 37 -3.26 -8.83 2.32
C GLY A 37 -2.00 -9.52 1.77
N GLU A 38 -1.17 -8.80 1.01
CA GLU A 38 0.09 -9.33 0.49
C GLU A 38 1.04 -9.73 1.62
N LEU A 39 1.18 -8.90 2.66
CA LEU A 39 1.99 -9.23 3.84
C LEU A 39 1.43 -10.44 4.59
N ALA A 40 0.11 -10.57 4.69
CA ALA A 40 -0.54 -11.72 5.30
C ALA A 40 -0.31 -13.02 4.52
N CYS A 41 -0.07 -12.98 3.22
CA CYS A 41 0.34 -14.16 2.44
C CYS A 41 1.76 -14.64 2.78
N GLY A 42 2.60 -13.74 3.32
CA GLY A 42 3.96 -14.06 3.75
C GLY A 42 4.07 -14.68 5.14
N ASN A 43 5.29 -15.11 5.49
CA ASN A 43 5.61 -15.56 6.84
C ASN A 43 6.12 -14.37 7.69
N LEU A 44 5.27 -13.90 8.59
CA LEU A 44 5.54 -12.74 9.46
C LEU A 44 5.93 -13.21 10.86
N ALA A 45 7.02 -12.65 11.40
CA ALA A 45 7.26 -12.70 12.84
C ALA A 45 6.16 -11.91 13.57
N ASN A 46 5.73 -12.40 14.75
CA ASN A 46 4.63 -11.79 15.53
C ASN A 46 3.37 -11.51 14.69
N ARG A 47 3.03 -12.44 13.77
CA ARG A 47 1.99 -12.28 12.74
C ARG A 47 0.69 -11.62 13.25
N ALA A 48 0.15 -12.07 14.37
CA ALA A 48 -1.11 -11.56 14.89
C ALA A 48 -1.01 -10.08 15.29
N GLU A 49 0.07 -9.71 15.98
CA GLU A 49 0.34 -8.34 16.40
C GLU A 49 0.61 -7.44 15.20
N VAL A 50 1.49 -7.85 14.28
CA VAL A 50 1.82 -7.06 13.07
C VAL A 50 0.57 -6.80 12.23
N LEU A 51 -0.26 -7.82 11.97
CA LEU A 51 -1.48 -7.63 11.19
C LEU A 51 -2.49 -6.75 11.93
N SER A 52 -2.61 -6.86 13.25
CA SER A 52 -3.48 -5.99 14.05
C SER A 52 -3.03 -4.53 13.98
N LEU A 53 -1.72 -4.26 14.06
CA LEU A 53 -1.17 -2.91 13.96
C LEU A 53 -1.32 -2.34 12.55
N LEU A 54 -1.10 -3.14 11.51
CA LEU A 54 -1.32 -2.71 10.12
C LEU A 54 -2.78 -2.33 9.83
N GLN A 55 -3.72 -2.99 10.51
CA GLN A 55 -5.15 -2.71 10.41
C GLN A 55 -5.59 -1.50 11.23
N SER A 56 -4.84 -1.10 12.25
CA SER A 56 -5.13 0.09 13.05
C SER A 56 -4.64 1.41 12.42
N LEU A 57 -3.76 1.32 11.42
CA LEU A 57 -3.33 2.47 10.63
C LEU A 57 -4.48 3.08 9.82
N ALA A 58 -4.32 4.35 9.44
CA ALA A 58 -5.18 4.98 8.44
C ALA A 58 -5.18 4.15 7.15
N GLN A 59 -6.37 3.84 6.63
CA GLN A 59 -6.52 3.00 5.44
C GLN A 59 -6.81 3.84 4.21
N ALA A 60 -6.08 3.55 3.13
CA ALA A 60 -6.35 4.08 1.81
C ALA A 60 -7.67 3.53 1.26
N PRO A 61 -8.42 4.30 0.46
CA PRO A 61 -9.72 3.89 -0.05
C PRO A 61 -9.58 2.75 -1.05
N LEU A 62 -10.47 1.77 -0.93
CA LEU A 62 -10.56 0.73 -1.94
C LEU A 62 -11.14 1.29 -3.24
N VAL A 63 -10.39 1.12 -4.33
CA VAL A 63 -10.88 1.38 -5.68
C VAL A 63 -11.61 0.12 -6.17
N PRO A 64 -12.88 0.21 -6.59
CA PRO A 64 -13.59 -0.91 -7.18
C PRO A 64 -12.85 -1.46 -8.41
N ASP A 65 -12.89 -2.77 -8.63
CA ASP A 65 -12.21 -3.43 -9.74
C ASP A 65 -12.53 -2.79 -11.10
N ALA A 66 -13.81 -2.49 -11.35
CA ALA A 66 -14.23 -1.82 -12.58
C ALA A 66 -13.53 -0.46 -12.79
N LYS A 67 -13.31 0.31 -11.71
CA LYS A 67 -12.55 1.57 -11.78
C LYS A 67 -11.06 1.34 -11.94
N ALA A 68 -10.50 0.28 -11.37
CA ALA A 68 -9.10 -0.09 -11.57
C ALA A 68 -8.83 -0.48 -13.04
N LEU A 69 -9.74 -1.23 -13.67
CA LEU A 69 -9.66 -1.55 -15.09
C LEU A 69 -9.73 -0.29 -15.97
N VAL A 70 -10.67 0.62 -15.69
CA VAL A 70 -10.72 1.92 -16.39
C VAL A 70 -9.43 2.72 -16.17
N PHE A 71 -8.85 2.66 -14.97
CA PHE A 71 -7.61 3.35 -14.65
C PHE A 71 -6.43 2.82 -15.49
N ILE A 72 -6.33 1.50 -15.68
CA ILE A 72 -5.33 0.87 -16.56
C ILE A 72 -5.39 1.46 -17.97
N GLU A 73 -6.58 1.51 -18.56
CA GLU A 73 -6.80 2.06 -19.90
C GLU A 73 -6.46 3.56 -19.95
N SER A 74 -6.99 4.34 -18.99
CA SER A 74 -6.82 5.79 -18.96
C SER A 74 -5.36 6.24 -18.82
N ARG A 75 -4.51 5.39 -18.23
CA ARG A 75 -3.08 5.66 -18.00
C ARG A 75 -2.17 4.82 -18.90
N ALA A 76 -2.75 4.04 -19.82
CA ALA A 76 -2.04 3.11 -20.71
C ALA A 76 -0.98 2.28 -19.97
N LEU A 77 -1.39 1.62 -18.87
CA LEU A 77 -0.48 0.86 -17.99
C LEU A 77 -0.15 -0.55 -18.53
N MET A 78 -0.82 -0.98 -19.59
CA MET A 78 -0.62 -2.27 -20.24
C MET A 78 0.82 -2.44 -20.72
N GLY A 79 1.40 -3.63 -20.52
CA GLY A 79 2.76 -3.95 -20.98
C GLY A 79 3.90 -3.31 -20.20
N ARG A 80 3.62 -2.59 -19.10
CA ARG A 80 4.65 -1.90 -18.28
C ARG A 80 5.21 -2.72 -17.12
N GLY A 81 4.87 -4.00 -17.03
CA GLY A 81 5.28 -4.88 -15.93
C GLY A 81 4.62 -4.56 -14.57
N ILE A 82 3.51 -3.81 -14.57
CA ILE A 82 2.78 -3.43 -13.36
C ILE A 82 1.74 -4.52 -13.04
N GLY A 83 1.81 -5.10 -11.85
CA GLY A 83 0.81 -6.05 -11.36
C GLY A 83 -0.51 -5.40 -10.97
N TYR A 84 -1.60 -6.16 -11.00
CA TYR A 84 -2.96 -5.64 -10.75
C TYR A 84 -3.12 -5.04 -9.34
N ILE A 85 -2.49 -5.62 -8.31
CA ILE A 85 -2.50 -5.03 -6.95
C ILE A 85 -1.86 -3.62 -6.97
N HIS A 86 -0.71 -3.46 -7.63
CA HIS A 86 -0.07 -2.15 -7.79
C HIS A 86 -0.96 -1.15 -8.53
N VAL A 87 -1.78 -1.58 -9.49
CA VAL A 87 -2.80 -0.73 -10.12
C VAL A 87 -3.79 -0.20 -9.10
N HIS A 88 -4.30 -1.04 -8.20
CA HIS A 88 -5.20 -0.58 -7.14
C HIS A 88 -4.53 0.40 -6.17
N LEU A 89 -3.26 0.16 -5.81
CA LEU A 89 -2.49 1.10 -4.99
C LEU A 89 -2.32 2.46 -5.69
N LEU A 90 -1.95 2.47 -6.97
CA LEU A 90 -1.80 3.67 -7.77
C LEU A 90 -3.14 4.41 -7.94
N ALA A 91 -4.21 3.68 -8.24
CA ALA A 91 -5.54 4.25 -8.38
C ALA A 91 -6.05 4.82 -7.05
N SER A 92 -5.79 4.14 -5.93
CA SER A 92 -6.15 4.64 -4.60
C SER A 92 -5.37 5.90 -4.24
N ALA A 93 -4.08 5.96 -4.57
CA ALA A 93 -3.25 7.16 -4.36
C ALA A 93 -3.74 8.33 -5.22
N ALA A 94 -4.17 8.05 -6.46
CA ALA A 94 -4.78 9.04 -7.36
C ALA A 94 -6.01 9.72 -6.78
N LEU A 95 -6.78 9.01 -5.94
CA LEU A 95 -7.99 9.55 -5.32
C LEU A 95 -7.70 10.49 -4.16
N HIS A 96 -6.52 10.39 -3.55
CA HIS A 96 -6.14 11.15 -2.36
C HIS A 96 -5.43 12.46 -2.65
N ALA A 97 -5.13 12.75 -3.92
CA ALA A 97 -4.40 13.95 -4.27
C ALA A 97 -4.73 14.44 -5.67
N ASP A 98 -4.59 15.75 -5.86
CA ASP A 98 -4.00 16.38 -7.05
C ASP A 98 -2.59 15.79 -7.39
N ALA A 99 -2.32 14.51 -7.06
CA ALA A 99 -1.09 13.82 -7.33
C ALA A 99 -1.00 13.66 -8.84
N LYS A 100 -0.05 14.38 -9.43
CA LYS A 100 0.47 14.06 -10.74
C LYS A 100 1.10 12.66 -10.67
N LEU A 101 0.30 11.66 -10.99
CA LEU A 101 0.72 10.37 -11.49
C LEU A 101 1.36 10.53 -12.87
#